data_AF-A0A328SD12-F1
#
_entry.id   AF-A0A328SD12-F1
#
_cell.length_a   1.000
_cell.length_b   1.000
_cell.length_c   1.000
_cell.angle_alpha   90.00
_cell.angle_beta   90.00
_cell.angle_gamma   90.00
#
_symmetry.space_group_name_H-M   'P 1'
#
loop_
_entity.id
_entity.type
_entity.pdbx_description
1 polymer ?
#
loop_
_entity_poly.entity_id
_entity_poly.type
_entity_poly.pdbx_seq_one_letter_code
_entity_poly.pdbx_strand_id
1 'polypeptide(L)'
;MTFYIYSNRIEIISPGRSLVPLEDLGKISPIHRNETLCNIFRYTKFMEHVGTGILRMKRAMDEEGLRQPEFYNFTNSFRVTFWGRNGTEELPKELTDNDDFLDLKKIGLKNRQIKALELILNQSQRLNAKSYSNMFNVSQPTASRDLNDLVKRNLITKEKEGKTTYFIKIS
;
A
#
# COMPACT_ATOMS: atom_id res chain seq x y z
N MET A 1 7.56 4.47 21.18
CA MET A 1 6.87 3.72 20.09
C MET A 1 5.86 4.68 19.50
N THR A 2 5.77 4.73 18.18
CA THR A 2 4.98 5.73 17.46
C THR A 2 4.04 5.03 16.50
N PHE A 3 2.80 5.54 16.41
CA PHE A 3 1.76 5.00 15.54
C PHE A 3 1.38 6.06 14.51
N TYR A 4 1.29 5.66 13.25
CA TYR A 4 0.74 6.48 12.17
C TYR A 4 -0.44 5.75 11.55
N ILE A 5 -1.58 6.43 11.48
CA ILE A 5 -2.81 5.88 10.92
C ILE A 5 -3.12 6.68 9.66
N TYR A 6 -3.27 5.96 8.55
CA TYR A 6 -3.63 6.49 7.26
C TYR A 6 -4.96 5.88 6.80
N SER A 7 -5.54 6.43 5.75
CA SER A 7 -6.78 5.89 5.15
C SER A 7 -6.64 4.46 4.63
N ASN A 8 -5.43 4.01 4.30
CA ASN A 8 -5.16 2.71 3.70
C ASN A 8 -4.17 1.83 4.47
N ARG A 9 -3.59 2.28 5.59
CA ARG A 9 -2.63 1.50 6.36
C ARG A 9 -2.42 2.04 7.77
N ILE A 10 -1.85 1.20 8.62
CA ILE A 10 -1.33 1.56 9.94
C ILE A 10 0.15 1.24 9.95
N GLU A 11 0.98 2.22 10.34
CA GLU A 11 2.41 2.01 10.57
C GLU A 11 2.71 2.10 12.06
N ILE A 12 3.47 1.12 12.54
CA ILE A 12 3.90 1.03 13.93
C ILE A 12 5.42 1.06 13.96
N ILE A 13 6.01 2.05 14.62
CA ILE A 13 7.45 2.24 14.70
C ILE A 13 7.93 2.06 16.14
N SER A 14 8.79 1.07 16.36
CA SER A 14 9.48 0.83 17.62
C SER A 14 10.95 1.27 17.55
N PRO A 15 11.50 1.81 18.65
CA PRO A 15 12.93 2.09 18.73
C PRO A 15 13.75 0.79 18.73
N GLY A 16 14.91 0.82 18.05
CA GLY A 16 15.79 -0.32 17.86
C GLY A 16 15.44 -1.20 16.66
N ARG A 17 16.46 -1.63 15.92
CA ARG A 17 16.35 -2.57 14.78
C ARG A 17 16.05 -3.99 15.24
N SER A 18 15.34 -4.78 14.45
CA SER A 18 15.15 -6.21 14.73
C SER A 18 16.49 -6.91 15.04
N LEU A 19 16.50 -7.76 16.07
CA LEU A 19 17.65 -8.62 16.38
C LEU A 19 17.80 -9.79 15.39
N VAL A 20 16.71 -10.11 14.69
CA VAL A 20 16.60 -11.18 13.70
C VAL A 20 16.53 -10.56 12.31
N PRO A 21 17.22 -11.12 11.28
CA PRO A 21 17.05 -10.70 9.90
C PRO A 21 15.59 -10.69 9.47
N LEU A 22 15.21 -9.75 8.59
CA LEU A 22 13.79 -9.59 8.21
C LEU A 22 13.26 -10.84 7.51
N GLU A 23 14.09 -11.52 6.71
CA GLU A 23 13.72 -12.77 6.02
C GLU A 23 13.41 -13.93 6.98
N ASP A 24 13.95 -13.88 8.20
CA ASP A 24 13.83 -14.92 9.23
C ASP A 24 12.72 -14.64 10.25
N LEU A 25 12.06 -13.49 10.15
CA LEU A 25 10.96 -13.11 11.04
C LEU A 25 9.79 -14.10 10.93
N GLY A 26 9.53 -14.79 12.05
CA GLY A 26 8.49 -15.81 12.16
C GLY A 26 8.91 -17.20 11.68
N LYS A 27 10.18 -17.40 11.30
CA LYS A 27 10.72 -18.72 10.90
C LYS A 27 11.63 -19.33 11.96
N ILE A 28 12.41 -18.50 12.65
CA ILE A 28 13.36 -18.94 13.67
C ILE A 28 12.83 -18.71 15.09
N SER A 29 13.50 -19.34 16.07
CA SER A 29 13.27 -19.07 17.48
C SER A 29 13.46 -17.58 17.79
N PRO A 30 12.55 -16.97 18.56
CA PRO A 30 12.61 -15.55 18.88
C PRO A 30 13.85 -15.23 19.73
N ILE A 31 14.52 -14.13 19.39
CA ILE A 31 15.62 -13.57 20.19
C ILE A 31 15.09 -12.36 20.95
N HIS A 32 15.23 -12.38 22.26
CA HIS A 32 14.71 -11.33 23.14
C HIS A 32 15.80 -10.34 23.54
N ARG A 33 15.50 -9.04 23.46
CA ARG A 33 16.36 -8.00 24.07
C ARG A 33 16.29 -8.03 25.60
N ASN A 34 15.13 -8.38 26.14
CA ASN A 34 14.87 -8.41 27.57
C ASN A 34 14.00 -9.62 27.92
N GLU A 35 14.65 -10.69 28.37
CA GLU A 35 13.98 -11.95 28.73
C GLU A 35 13.06 -11.80 29.94
N THR A 36 13.45 -11.03 30.94
CA THR A 36 12.65 -10.76 32.14
C THR A 36 11.29 -10.15 31.77
N LEU A 37 11.30 -9.14 30.90
CA LEU A 37 10.07 -8.51 30.42
C LEU A 37 9.19 -9.49 29.62
N CYS A 38 9.81 -10.31 28.76
CA CYS A 38 9.09 -11.34 28.00
C CYS A 38 8.44 -12.37 28.94
N ASN A 39 9.14 -12.79 29.99
CA ASN A 39 8.63 -13.72 30.98
C ASN A 39 7.44 -13.12 31.75
N ILE A 40 7.52 -11.85 32.15
CA ILE A 40 6.40 -11.16 32.81
C ILE A 40 5.16 -11.15 31.90
N PHE A 41 5.30 -10.75 30.63
CA PHE A 41 4.17 -10.73 29.69
C PHE A 41 3.60 -12.12 29.41
N ARG A 42 4.45 -13.16 29.44
CA ARG A 42 4.04 -14.55 29.35
C ARG A 42 3.21 -14.98 30.56
N TYR A 43 3.69 -14.73 31.78
CA TYR A 43 2.98 -15.11 33.02
C TYR A 43 1.66 -14.37 33.20
N THR A 44 1.62 -13.10 32.79
CA THR A 44 0.42 -12.25 32.85
C THR A 44 -0.56 -12.49 31.71
N LYS A 45 -0.29 -13.47 30.82
CA LYS A 45 -1.12 -13.84 29.65
C LYS A 45 -1.36 -12.73 28.63
N PHE A 46 -0.64 -11.62 28.71
CA PHE A 46 -0.60 -10.61 27.63
C PHE A 46 0.17 -11.12 26.40
N MET A 47 1.00 -12.16 26.55
CA MET A 47 1.68 -12.85 25.47
C MET A 47 1.51 -14.37 25.63
N GLU A 48 0.62 -14.97 24.84
CA GLU A 48 0.29 -16.41 24.94
C GLU A 48 1.45 -17.33 24.54
N HIS A 49 2.14 -16.99 23.46
CA HIS A 49 3.24 -17.79 22.93
C HIS A 49 4.38 -16.90 22.47
N VAL A 50 5.54 -17.13 23.07
CA VAL A 50 6.77 -16.39 22.78
C VAL A 50 7.19 -16.70 21.34
N GLY A 51 7.25 -15.67 20.49
CA GLY A 51 7.71 -15.79 19.11
C GLY A 51 6.66 -16.10 18.05
N THR A 52 5.39 -16.38 18.40
CA THR A 52 4.36 -16.63 17.37
C THR A 52 3.69 -15.35 16.88
N GLY A 53 3.94 -14.22 17.53
CA GLY A 53 3.28 -12.94 17.21
C GLY A 53 3.39 -12.55 15.75
N ILE A 54 4.58 -12.67 15.14
CA ILE A 54 4.78 -12.39 13.70
C ILE A 54 3.88 -13.29 12.85
N LEU A 55 3.89 -14.61 13.09
CA LEU A 55 3.10 -15.56 12.33
C LEU A 55 1.59 -15.33 12.50
N ARG A 56 1.15 -14.96 13.71
CA ARG A 56 -0.26 -14.61 13.98
C ARG A 56 -0.69 -13.36 13.25
N MET A 57 0.16 -12.32 13.24
CA MET A 57 -0.11 -11.10 12.48
C MET A 57 -0.23 -11.39 10.99
N LYS A 58 0.67 -12.24 10.45
CA LYS A 58 0.59 -12.72 9.06
C LYS A 58 -0.73 -13.45 8.79
N ARG A 59 -1.08 -14.45 9.60
CA ARG A 59 -2.33 -15.22 9.44
C ARG A 59 -3.59 -14.36 9.53
N ALA A 60 -3.66 -13.44 10.49
CA ALA A 60 -4.81 -12.57 10.67
C ALA A 60 -5.05 -11.66 9.44
N MET A 61 -3.98 -11.25 8.76
CA MET A 61 -4.10 -10.49 7.51
C MET A 61 -4.54 -11.39 6.35
N ASP A 62 -3.97 -12.60 6.24
CA ASP A 62 -4.37 -13.58 5.21
C ASP A 62 -5.83 -14.01 5.32
N GLU A 63 -6.32 -14.27 6.54
CA GLU A 63 -7.69 -14.68 6.81
C GLU A 63 -8.72 -13.64 6.34
N GLU A 64 -8.34 -12.36 6.38
CA GLU A 64 -9.15 -11.24 5.89
C GLU A 64 -8.87 -10.88 4.42
N GLY A 65 -8.03 -11.66 3.72
CA GLY A 65 -7.64 -11.42 2.33
C GLY A 65 -6.80 -10.14 2.14
N LEU A 66 -6.14 -9.68 3.20
CA LEU A 66 -5.32 -8.47 3.20
C LEU A 66 -3.86 -8.80 2.89
N ARG A 67 -3.14 -7.78 2.38
CA ARG A 67 -1.70 -7.89 2.15
C ARG A 67 -0.98 -8.17 3.48
N GLN A 68 -0.07 -9.14 3.45
CA GLN A 68 0.83 -9.46 4.55
C GLN A 68 1.49 -8.19 5.14
N PRO A 69 1.73 -8.16 6.46
CA PRO A 69 2.39 -7.03 7.08
C PRO A 69 3.82 -6.89 6.55
N GLU A 70 4.20 -5.66 6.22
CA GLU A 70 5.57 -5.35 5.80
C GLU A 70 6.43 -4.98 7.00
N PHE A 71 7.66 -5.46 6.99
CA PHE A 71 8.63 -5.21 8.04
C PHE A 71 9.82 -4.44 7.46
N TYR A 72 10.26 -3.39 8.15
CA TYR A 72 11.39 -2.60 7.71
C TYR A 72 12.31 -2.23 8.88
N ASN A 73 13.62 -2.39 8.67
CA ASN A 73 14.65 -1.94 9.59
C ASN A 73 15.25 -0.63 9.10
N PHE A 74 15.10 0.43 9.88
CA PHE A 74 15.92 1.64 9.77
C PHE A 74 17.17 1.50 10.63
N THR A 75 18.11 2.45 10.51
CA THR A 75 19.36 2.47 11.28
C THR A 75 19.15 2.26 12.78
N ASN A 76 18.09 2.83 13.37
CA ASN A 76 17.82 2.74 14.80
C ASN A 76 16.35 2.51 15.15
N SER A 77 15.56 2.02 14.21
CA SER A 77 14.14 1.73 14.44
C SER A 77 13.66 0.58 13.58
N PHE A 78 12.56 -0.02 14.01
CA PHE A 78 11.87 -1.09 13.32
C PHE A 78 10.43 -0.65 13.06
N ARG A 79 9.97 -0.83 11.83
CA ARG A 79 8.61 -0.51 11.41
C ARG A 79 7.87 -1.77 11.00
N VAL A 80 6.61 -1.83 11.40
CA VAL A 80 5.62 -2.79 10.90
C VAL A 80 4.51 -2.00 10.22
N THR A 81 4.15 -2.38 9.00
CA THR A 81 3.06 -1.76 8.24
C THR A 81 1.96 -2.78 8.00
N PHE A 82 0.74 -2.45 8.45
CA PHE A 82 -0.48 -3.20 8.17
C PHE A 82 -1.28 -2.48 7.12
N TRP A 83 -1.52 -3.11 5.99
CA TRP A 83 -2.30 -2.53 4.89
C TRP A 83 -3.78 -2.85 5.06
N GLY A 84 -4.63 -1.83 4.96
CA GLY A 84 -6.06 -2.02 4.86
C GLY A 84 -6.47 -2.45 3.45
N ARG A 85 -7.77 -2.68 3.25
CA ARG A 85 -8.36 -3.13 1.96
C ARG A 85 -8.01 -2.21 0.78
N ASN A 86 -7.72 -0.93 1.05
CA ASN A 86 -7.36 0.06 0.04
C ASN A 86 -5.84 0.12 -0.25
N GLY A 87 -5.04 -0.79 0.32
CA GLY A 87 -3.57 -0.82 0.26
C GLY A 87 -2.99 -2.02 -0.51
N THR A 88 -3.84 -2.84 -1.12
CA THR A 88 -3.47 -4.05 -1.87
C THR A 88 -3.24 -3.72 -3.35
N GLU A 89 -2.13 -3.08 -3.71
CA GLU A 89 -1.68 -2.96 -5.12
C GLU A 89 -0.66 -4.04 -5.55
N GLU A 90 -0.48 -5.10 -4.76
CA GLU A 90 0.25 -6.30 -5.21
C GLU A 90 -0.55 -7.57 -4.87
N LEU A 91 -1.12 -8.17 -5.91
CA LEU A 91 -1.92 -9.40 -5.85
C LEU A 91 -1.04 -10.64 -5.62
N PRO A 92 -1.46 -11.59 -4.76
CA PRO A 92 -0.99 -12.97 -4.82
C PRO A 92 -1.43 -13.62 -6.14
N LYS A 93 -0.51 -14.36 -6.79
CA LYS A 93 -0.69 -15.00 -8.11
C LYS A 93 -1.65 -16.21 -8.14
N GLU A 94 -2.36 -16.53 -7.07
CA GLU A 94 -3.12 -17.79 -6.96
C GLU A 94 -4.63 -17.63 -6.73
N LEU A 95 -5.14 -16.40 -6.66
CA LEU A 95 -6.58 -16.13 -6.57
C LEU A 95 -7.09 -15.61 -7.93
N THR A 96 -6.82 -16.39 -8.97
CA THR A 96 -7.70 -16.43 -10.13
C THR A 96 -8.97 -17.13 -9.70
N ASP A 97 -10.09 -16.51 -10.02
CA ASP A 97 -11.46 -17.01 -9.93
C ASP A 97 -12.26 -16.38 -8.77
N ASN A 98 -13.13 -15.45 -9.17
CA ASN A 98 -14.26 -14.87 -8.43
C ASN A 98 -13.97 -13.56 -7.66
N ASP A 99 -14.07 -12.47 -8.42
CA ASP A 99 -14.88 -11.27 -8.13
C ASP A 99 -14.97 -10.75 -6.69
N ASP A 100 -14.11 -9.78 -6.36
CA ASP A 100 -14.52 -8.43 -5.90
C ASP A 100 -13.30 -7.52 -5.58
N PHE A 101 -12.38 -7.41 -6.55
CA PHE A 101 -11.51 -6.23 -6.67
C PHE A 101 -12.17 -5.28 -7.68
N LEU A 102 -12.04 -3.97 -7.47
CA LEU A 102 -12.46 -2.97 -8.47
C LEU A 102 -11.52 -3.08 -9.67
N ASP A 103 -11.79 -4.09 -10.49
CA ASP A 103 -11.03 -4.49 -11.65
C ASP A 103 -11.16 -3.33 -12.64
N LEU A 104 -10.14 -2.46 -12.72
CA LEU A 104 -10.15 -1.27 -13.59
C LEU A 104 -10.44 -1.66 -15.05
N LYS A 105 -10.20 -2.92 -15.42
CA LYS A 105 -10.66 -3.54 -16.69
C LYS A 105 -12.17 -3.82 -16.74
N LYS A 106 -12.84 -4.24 -15.66
CA LYS A 106 -14.32 -4.39 -15.59
C LYS A 106 -15.07 -3.06 -15.60
N ILE A 107 -14.47 -1.98 -15.14
CA ILE A 107 -15.03 -0.61 -15.30
C ILE A 107 -14.80 -0.06 -16.73
N GLY A 108 -14.12 -0.82 -17.60
CA GLY A 108 -13.85 -0.45 -18.98
C GLY A 108 -12.73 0.59 -19.17
N LEU A 109 -11.85 0.78 -18.19
CA LEU A 109 -10.69 1.67 -18.34
C LEU A 109 -9.59 1.00 -19.15
N LYS A 110 -8.96 1.78 -20.02
CA LYS A 110 -7.86 1.32 -20.88
C LYS A 110 -6.55 1.27 -20.10
N ASN A 111 -5.63 0.38 -20.46
CA ASN A 111 -4.31 0.25 -19.82
C ASN A 111 -3.54 1.58 -19.66
N ARG A 112 -3.68 2.49 -20.63
CA ARG A 112 -3.09 3.84 -20.59
C ARG A 112 -3.72 4.77 -19.53
N GLN A 113 -5.03 4.66 -19.30
CA GLN A 113 -5.73 5.41 -18.25
C GLN A 113 -5.32 4.92 -16.87
N ILE A 114 -5.16 3.60 -16.71
CA ILE A 114 -4.71 2.96 -15.46
C ILE A 114 -3.31 3.48 -15.09
N LYS A 115 -2.35 3.41 -16.02
CA LYS A 115 -0.98 3.89 -15.78
C LYS A 115 -0.92 5.39 -15.48
N ALA A 116 -1.76 6.20 -16.13
CA ALA A 116 -1.80 7.63 -15.83
C ALA A 116 -2.40 7.93 -14.45
N LEU A 117 -3.41 7.15 -14.04
CA LEU A 117 -3.99 7.26 -12.71
C LEU A 117 -2.95 6.92 -11.63
N GLU A 118 -2.19 5.84 -11.83
CA GLU A 118 -1.09 5.42 -10.96
C GLU A 118 -0.05 6.55 -10.77
N LEU A 119 0.39 7.19 -11.86
CA LEU A 119 1.35 8.31 -11.78
C LEU A 119 0.79 9.52 -11.02
N ILE A 120 -0.48 9.86 -11.23
CA ILE A 120 -1.12 11.00 -10.57
C ILE A 120 -1.32 10.74 -9.07
N LEU A 121 -1.76 9.53 -8.70
CA LEU A 121 -2.12 9.18 -7.33
C LEU A 121 -0.90 8.84 -6.47
N ASN A 122 0.03 8.04 -7.01
CA ASN A 122 1.16 7.48 -6.24
C ASN A 122 2.38 8.42 -6.26
N GLN A 123 2.62 9.11 -7.37
CA GLN A 123 3.79 9.99 -7.51
C GLN A 123 3.43 11.48 -7.35
N SER A 124 2.17 11.79 -7.03
CA SER A 124 1.64 13.17 -6.96
C SER A 124 1.96 14.00 -8.21
N GLN A 125 2.10 13.33 -9.36
CA GLN A 125 2.51 13.97 -10.59
C GLN A 125 1.32 14.67 -11.23
N ARG A 126 1.49 15.93 -11.64
CA ARG A 126 0.48 16.65 -12.42
C ARG A 126 0.64 16.30 -13.89
N LEU A 127 -0.41 15.77 -14.52
CA LEU A 127 -0.39 15.47 -15.96
C LEU A 127 -1.21 16.49 -16.74
N ASN A 128 -0.81 16.77 -17.97
CA ASN A 128 -1.60 17.53 -18.93
C ASN A 128 -1.77 16.70 -20.21
N ALA A 129 -2.67 17.13 -21.11
CA ALA A 129 -2.96 16.37 -22.32
C ALA A 129 -1.72 16.19 -23.22
N LYS A 130 -0.77 17.12 -23.18
CA LYS A 130 0.49 17.06 -23.95
C LYS A 130 1.46 16.03 -23.35
N SER A 131 1.65 16.04 -22.03
CA SER A 131 2.55 15.09 -21.35
C SER A 131 2.02 13.66 -21.45
N TYR A 132 0.70 13.46 -21.28
CA TYR A 132 0.05 12.17 -21.48
C TYR A 132 0.19 11.68 -22.93
N SER A 133 -0.06 12.55 -23.91
CA SER A 133 0.06 12.25 -25.33
C SER A 133 1.44 11.73 -25.69
N ASN A 134 2.50 12.38 -25.20
CA ASN A 134 3.88 11.96 -25.40
C ASN A 134 4.19 10.63 -24.69
N MET A 135 3.72 10.45 -23.45
CA MET A 135 4.02 9.28 -22.63
C MET A 135 3.41 7.98 -23.18
N PHE A 136 2.20 8.05 -23.73
CA PHE A 136 1.47 6.88 -24.25
C PHE A 136 1.42 6.84 -25.79
N ASN A 137 2.13 7.74 -26.47
CA ASN A 137 2.18 7.87 -27.93
C ASN A 137 0.78 7.90 -28.58
N VAL A 138 -0.10 8.76 -28.07
CA VAL A 138 -1.47 8.95 -28.59
C VAL A 138 -1.69 10.40 -29.00
N SER A 139 -2.68 10.67 -29.86
CA SER A 139 -3.03 12.05 -30.24
C SER A 139 -3.56 12.86 -29.05
N GLN A 140 -3.30 14.17 -29.00
CA GLN A 140 -3.79 15.04 -27.93
C GLN A 140 -5.31 15.00 -27.71
N PRO A 141 -6.17 14.90 -28.77
CA PRO A 141 -7.60 14.70 -28.56
C PRO A 141 -7.94 13.40 -27.82
N THR A 142 -7.19 12.33 -28.07
CA THR A 142 -7.36 11.05 -27.38
C THR A 142 -6.89 11.13 -25.92
N ALA A 143 -5.74 11.77 -25.68
CA ALA A 143 -5.25 12.04 -24.33
C ALA A 143 -6.27 12.84 -23.49
N SER A 144 -6.83 13.90 -24.09
CA SER A 144 -7.86 14.72 -23.44
C SER A 144 -9.12 13.92 -23.15
N ARG A 145 -9.60 13.09 -24.10
CA ARG A 145 -10.76 12.21 -23.86
C ARG A 145 -10.52 11.23 -22.72
N ASP A 146 -9.38 10.57 -22.71
CA ASP A 146 -9.03 9.59 -21.68
C ASP A 146 -8.96 10.22 -20.28
N LEU A 147 -8.30 11.37 -20.14
CA LEU A 147 -8.18 12.09 -18.87
C LEU A 147 -9.52 12.68 -18.42
N ASN A 148 -10.34 13.17 -19.35
CA ASN A 148 -11.69 13.63 -19.04
C ASN A 148 -12.61 12.48 -18.59
N ASP A 149 -12.46 11.28 -19.14
CA ASP A 149 -13.19 10.10 -18.69
C ASP A 149 -12.82 9.73 -17.25
N LEU A 150 -11.54 9.83 -16.87
CA LEU A 150 -11.10 9.66 -15.48
C LEU A 150 -11.69 10.72 -14.53
N VAL A 151 -11.81 11.98 -14.98
CA VAL A 151 -12.48 13.04 -14.22
C VAL A 151 -13.98 12.77 -14.07
N LYS A 152 -14.67 12.34 -15.13
CA LYS A 152 -16.10 12.01 -15.09
C LYS A 152 -16.41 10.90 -14.08
N ARG A 153 -15.47 9.98 -13.91
CA ARG A 153 -15.55 8.88 -12.95
C ARG A 153 -15.15 9.28 -11.52
N ASN A 154 -14.90 10.56 -11.27
CA ASN A 154 -14.44 11.10 -9.99
C ASN A 154 -13.16 10.42 -9.45
N LEU A 155 -12.22 10.07 -10.35
CA LEU A 155 -10.94 9.46 -9.97
C LEU A 155 -9.81 10.48 -9.85
N ILE A 156 -9.88 11.57 -10.63
CA ILE A 156 -8.93 12.69 -10.64
C ILE A 156 -9.69 14.00 -10.81
N THR A 157 -9.07 15.13 -10.46
CA THR A 157 -9.65 16.47 -10.66
C THR A 157 -8.82 17.30 -11.63
N LYS A 158 -9.40 18.40 -12.10
CA LYS A 158 -8.75 19.36 -12.99
C LYS A 158 -8.27 20.57 -12.20
N GLU A 159 -7.06 21.00 -12.50
CA GLU A 159 -6.49 22.25 -12.03
C GLU A 159 -6.15 23.11 -13.25
N LYS A 160 -6.60 24.37 -13.26
CA LYS A 160 -6.26 25.31 -14.33
C LYS A 160 -5.11 26.18 -13.88
N GLU A 161 -4.07 26.26 -14.71
CA GLU A 161 -2.96 27.16 -14.52
C GLU A 161 -2.77 27.96 -15.83
N GLY A 162 -3.24 29.20 -15.83
CA GLY A 162 -3.29 30.06 -17.01
C GLY A 162 -4.11 29.44 -18.15
N LYS A 163 -3.49 29.25 -19.32
CA LYS A 163 -4.12 28.62 -20.50
C LYS A 163 -4.04 27.09 -20.48
N THR A 164 -3.32 26.49 -19.54
CA THR A 164 -3.07 25.04 -19.48
C THR A 164 -3.98 24.39 -18.43
N THR A 165 -4.50 23.20 -18.75
CA THR A 165 -5.26 22.38 -17.81
C THR A 165 -4.42 21.17 -17.38
N TYR A 166 -4.23 21.05 -16.08
CA TYR A 166 -3.58 19.93 -15.42
C TYR A 166 -4.62 19.02 -14.76
N PHE A 167 -4.25 17.76 -14.63
CA PHE A 167 -5.04 16.72 -13.98
C PHE A 167 -4.24 16.22 -12.79
N ILE A 168 -4.87 16.27 -11.62
CA ILE A 168 -4.23 16.03 -10.32
C ILE A 168 -5.11 15.12 -9.46
N LYS A 169 -4.53 14.59 -8.39
CA LYS A 169 -5.26 13.81 -7.37
C LYS A 169 -6.34 14.68 -6.72
N ILE A 170 -7.48 14.07 -6.41
CA ILE A 170 -8.57 14.71 -5.65
C ILE A 170 -8.04 15.00 -4.24
N SER A 171 -8.13 16.26 -3.81
CA SER A 171 -7.71 16.72 -2.46
C SER A 171 -8.59 16.14 -1.37
#